data_AF-A0A5E4IH51-F1
#
_entry.id   AF-A0A5E4IH51-F1
#
_cell.length_a   1.000
_cell.length_b   1.000
_cell.length_c   1.000
_cell.angle_alpha   90.00
_cell.angle_beta   90.00
_cell.angle_gamma   90.00
#
_symmetry.space_group_name_H-M   'P 1'
#
loop_
_entity.id
_entity.type
_entity.pdbx_description
1 polymer ?
#
loop_
_entity_poly.entity_id
_entity_poly.type
_entity_poly.pdbx_seq_one_letter_code
_entity_poly.pdbx_strand_id
1 'polypeptide(L)'
;MIPGLSRSDILNQEIPLPPNTSEQRAIATVLSDVDALITALDRLIAKKRDIKQATMQELLTGKRRLPGFSGEWENTTFGTSFSFLRTANNARDDLTATDGVGYLHYGDIHTKWRNVLDFDNADLPKITESKVAGLPRLKDGDLIIADASEDDDGVGVAVEVRNIRDRVAIAGLHTLLLRERQPTFANGFKGYMQHMP
;
A
#
# COMPACT_ATOMS: atom_id res chain seq x y z
N MET A 1 -10.88 33.90 18.56
CA MET A 1 -11.50 33.31 19.76
C MET A 1 -11.94 31.91 19.40
N ILE A 2 -11.55 30.90 20.20
CA ILE A 2 -12.01 29.51 20.02
C ILE A 2 -13.41 29.41 20.65
N PRO A 3 -14.46 29.01 19.91
CA PRO A 3 -15.80 28.87 20.48
C PRO A 3 -15.78 27.92 21.69
N GLY A 4 -16.36 28.35 22.81
CA GLY A 4 -16.41 27.54 24.05
C GLY A 4 -15.20 27.66 24.98
N LEU A 5 -14.19 28.47 24.65
CA LEU A 5 -13.06 28.77 25.55
C LEU A 5 -13.00 30.27 25.84
N SER A 6 -13.30 30.67 27.08
CA SER A 6 -13.24 32.06 27.53
C SER A 6 -11.83 32.45 27.97
N ARG A 7 -11.57 33.76 28.05
CA ARG A 7 -10.31 34.29 28.60
C ARG A 7 -10.06 33.80 30.03
N SER A 8 -11.12 33.73 30.83
CA SER A 8 -11.05 33.27 32.23
C SER A 8 -10.61 31.82 32.31
N ASP A 9 -11.06 30.97 31.38
CA ASP A 9 -10.70 29.56 31.35
C ASP A 9 -9.20 29.36 31.11
N ILE A 10 -8.60 30.16 30.21
CA ILE A 10 -7.15 30.11 29.94
C ILE A 10 -6.34 30.58 31.16
N LEU A 11 -6.76 31.67 31.80
CA LEU A 11 -6.00 32.28 32.90
C LEU A 11 -6.01 31.43 34.17
N ASN A 12 -7.07 30.65 34.39
CA ASN A 12 -7.23 29.81 35.57
C ASN A 12 -6.69 28.39 35.39
N GLN A 13 -6.11 28.07 34.23
CA GLN A 13 -5.54 26.76 33.97
C GLN A 13 -4.21 26.60 34.72
N GLU A 14 -4.17 25.65 35.64
CA GLU A 14 -2.91 25.25 36.29
C GLU A 14 -2.01 24.52 35.28
N ILE A 15 -0.73 24.90 35.24
CA ILE A 15 0.29 24.25 34.41
C ILE A 15 1.50 23.84 35.26
N PRO A 16 2.16 22.71 34.95
CA PRO A 16 3.40 22.34 35.62
C PRO A 16 4.51 23.33 35.23
N LEU A 17 5.08 24.00 36.23
CA LEU A 17 6.17 24.95 36.05
C LEU A 17 7.47 24.36 36.59
N PRO A 18 8.44 24.01 35.72
CA PRO A 18 9.74 23.54 36.19
C PRO A 18 10.43 24.60 37.06
N PRO A 19 11.11 24.19 38.15
CA PRO A 19 11.54 25.07 39.25
C PRO A 19 12.57 26.14 38.85
N ASN A 20 13.29 25.98 37.73
CA ASN A 20 14.25 26.97 37.27
C ASN A 20 14.28 27.08 35.74
N THR A 21 14.77 28.22 35.26
CA THR A 21 14.86 28.51 33.83
C THR A 21 15.82 27.59 33.09
N SER A 22 16.82 27.02 33.76
CA SER A 22 17.74 26.07 33.12
C SER A 22 17.01 24.79 32.72
N GLU A 23 16.18 24.26 33.60
CA GLU A 23 15.36 23.08 33.34
C GLU A 23 14.30 23.36 32.27
N GLN A 24 13.62 24.51 32.34
CA GLN A 24 12.66 24.92 31.29
C GLN A 24 13.32 24.98 29.92
N ARG A 25 14.52 25.58 29.81
CA ARG A 25 15.27 25.62 28.56
C ARG A 25 15.69 24.23 28.10
N ALA A 26 16.18 23.38 29.00
CA ALA A 26 16.58 22.02 28.64
C ALA A 26 15.38 21.22 28.06
N ILE A 27 14.22 21.28 28.71
CA ILE A 27 13.00 20.62 28.22
C ILE A 27 12.58 21.21 26.87
N ALA A 28 12.51 22.55 26.77
CA ALA A 28 12.13 23.22 25.54
C ALA A 28 13.08 22.90 24.38
N THR A 29 14.39 22.82 24.64
CA THR A 29 15.40 22.44 23.64
C THR A 29 15.17 21.01 23.15
N VAL A 30 14.99 20.03 24.05
CA VAL A 30 14.75 18.64 23.64
C VAL A 30 13.48 18.52 22.79
N LEU A 31 12.38 19.17 23.18
CA LEU A 31 11.15 19.17 22.39
C LEU A 31 11.33 19.86 21.03
N SER A 32 12.05 20.99 21.00
CA SER A 32 12.36 21.70 19.75
C SER A 32 13.23 20.86 18.81
N ASP A 33 14.18 20.10 19.36
CA ASP A 33 15.03 19.18 18.58
C ASP A 33 14.20 18.04 17.97
N VAL A 34 13.21 17.52 18.70
CA VAL A 34 12.27 16.51 18.17
C VAL A 34 11.41 17.11 17.05
N ASP A 35 10.87 18.31 17.21
CA ASP A 35 10.09 18.99 16.17
C ASP A 35 10.92 19.27 14.91
N ALA A 36 12.18 19.68 15.08
CA ALA A 36 13.12 19.87 13.99
C ALA A 36 13.40 18.55 13.26
N LEU A 37 13.55 17.45 14.00
CA LEU A 37 13.75 16.12 13.43
C LEU A 37 12.52 15.64 12.64
N ILE A 38 11.30 15.80 13.17
CA ILE A 38 10.06 15.46 12.47
C ILE A 38 9.99 16.25 11.15
N THR A 39 10.21 17.56 11.22
CA THR A 39 10.21 18.45 10.04
C THR A 39 11.24 18.01 9.00
N ALA A 40 12.45 17.61 9.43
CA ALA A 40 13.48 17.13 8.54
C ALA A 40 13.10 15.79 7.87
N LEU A 41 12.49 14.87 8.61
CA LEU A 41 12.00 13.59 8.09
C LEU A 41 10.88 13.79 7.07
N ASP A 42 9.93 14.69 7.33
CA ASP A 42 8.84 15.00 6.38
C ASP A 42 9.38 15.54 5.06
N ARG A 43 10.35 16.46 5.11
CA ARG A 43 11.04 16.96 3.91
C ARG A 43 11.75 15.84 3.15
N LEU A 44 12.39 14.91 3.87
CA LEU A 44 13.07 13.77 3.26
C LEU A 44 12.07 12.79 2.61
N ILE A 45 10.94 12.53 3.25
CA ILE A 45 9.86 11.69 2.72
C ILE A 45 9.29 12.32 1.44
N ALA A 46 9.00 13.63 1.46
CA ALA A 46 8.52 14.36 0.28
C ALA A 46 9.52 14.25 -0.88
N LYS A 47 10.80 14.57 -0.65
CA LYS A 47 11.85 14.44 -1.66
C LYS A 47 11.97 13.02 -2.23
N LYS A 48 11.88 11.99 -1.39
CA LYS A 48 11.92 10.59 -1.83
C LYS A 48 10.70 10.22 -2.68
N ARG A 49 9.51 10.74 -2.37
CA ARG A 49 8.30 10.54 -3.17
C ARG A 49 8.44 11.19 -4.55
N ASP A 50 8.95 12.42 -4.61
CA ASP A 50 9.18 13.13 -5.88
C ASP A 50 10.18 12.38 -6.77
N ILE A 51 11.30 11.94 -6.20
CA ILE A 51 12.30 11.13 -6.92
C ILE A 51 11.68 9.82 -7.43
N LYS A 52 10.88 9.13 -6.61
CA LYS A 52 10.18 7.91 -7.03
C LYS A 52 9.28 8.19 -8.22
N GLN A 53 8.46 9.24 -8.14
CA GLN A 53 7.52 9.61 -9.20
C GLN A 53 8.22 9.99 -10.50
N ALA A 54 9.23 10.86 -10.43
CA ALA A 54 10.04 11.23 -11.59
C ALA A 54 10.73 10.00 -12.22
N THR A 55 11.27 9.11 -11.39
CA THR A 55 11.93 7.88 -11.87
C THR A 55 10.96 6.96 -12.59
N MET A 56 9.73 6.79 -12.06
CA MET A 56 8.69 6.00 -12.74
C MET A 56 8.33 6.62 -14.09
N GLN A 57 8.16 7.93 -14.16
CA GLN A 57 7.84 8.64 -15.41
C GLN A 57 8.96 8.54 -16.46
N GLU A 58 10.21 8.42 -16.05
CA GLU A 58 11.35 8.25 -16.97
C GLU A 58 11.52 6.79 -17.42
N LEU A 59 11.42 5.84 -16.48
CA LEU A 59 11.74 4.43 -16.73
C LEU A 59 10.56 3.63 -17.30
N LEU A 60 9.35 3.81 -16.76
CA LEU A 60 8.17 3.01 -17.16
C LEU A 60 7.60 3.45 -18.51
N THR A 61 7.76 4.72 -18.88
CA THR A 61 7.44 5.22 -20.23
C THR A 61 8.56 4.93 -21.22
N GLY A 62 9.72 4.58 -20.70
CA GLY A 62 10.89 4.37 -21.50
C GLY A 62 11.54 5.62 -22.10
N LYS A 63 11.28 6.83 -21.57
CA LYS A 63 12.08 8.02 -21.93
C LYS A 63 13.56 7.84 -21.63
N ARG A 64 13.88 7.10 -20.56
CA ARG A 64 15.24 6.73 -20.18
C ARG A 64 15.37 5.22 -20.04
N ARG A 65 16.45 4.66 -20.59
CA ARG A 65 16.85 3.26 -20.41
C ARG A 65 18.06 3.12 -19.49
N LEU A 66 18.16 1.96 -18.86
CA LEU A 66 19.36 1.58 -18.10
C LEU A 66 20.40 0.95 -19.04
N PRO A 67 21.71 1.03 -18.72
CA PRO A 67 22.74 0.35 -19.49
C PRO A 67 22.45 -1.14 -19.68
N GLY A 68 22.57 -1.63 -20.91
CA GLY A 68 22.22 -3.02 -21.28
C GLY A 68 20.76 -3.24 -21.68
N PHE A 69 19.88 -2.25 -21.50
CA PHE A 69 18.47 -2.32 -21.89
C PHE A 69 18.15 -1.34 -23.02
N SER A 70 18.59 -1.61 -24.24
CA SER A 70 18.39 -0.70 -25.38
C SER A 70 17.20 -1.07 -26.28
N GLY A 71 16.41 -2.08 -25.91
CA GLY A 71 15.23 -2.49 -26.66
C GLY A 71 14.08 -1.49 -26.54
N GLU A 72 13.29 -1.42 -27.61
CA GLU A 72 12.01 -0.71 -27.60
C GLU A 72 10.96 -1.47 -26.80
N TRP A 73 9.97 -0.74 -26.28
CA TRP A 73 8.81 -1.37 -25.65
C TRP A 73 7.97 -2.06 -26.71
N GLU A 74 7.56 -3.29 -26.43
CA GLU A 74 6.58 -4.02 -27.24
C GLU A 74 5.18 -3.80 -26.66
N ASN A 75 4.20 -3.63 -27.55
CA ASN A 75 2.80 -3.50 -27.15
C ASN A 75 2.17 -4.89 -26.99
N THR A 76 1.54 -5.12 -25.84
CA THR A 76 0.74 -6.33 -25.57
C THR A 76 -0.53 -5.94 -24.83
N THR A 77 -1.44 -6.90 -24.64
CA THR A 77 -2.66 -6.70 -23.85
C THR A 77 -2.65 -7.59 -22.61
N PHE A 78 -3.43 -7.21 -21.61
CA PHE A 78 -3.66 -8.07 -20.44
C PHE A 78 -4.24 -9.43 -20.83
N GLY A 79 -5.17 -9.49 -21.80
CA GLY A 79 -5.76 -10.76 -22.26
C GLY A 79 -4.76 -11.70 -22.94
N THR A 80 -3.78 -11.13 -23.65
CA THR A 80 -2.67 -11.89 -24.27
C THR A 80 -1.70 -12.41 -23.22
N SER A 81 -1.36 -11.59 -22.22
CA SER A 81 -0.25 -11.88 -21.30
C SER A 81 -0.69 -12.60 -20.02
N PHE A 82 -1.94 -12.41 -19.59
CA PHE A 82 -2.48 -12.91 -18.33
C PHE A 82 -3.72 -13.79 -18.55
N SER A 83 -3.94 -14.67 -17.58
CA SER A 83 -5.19 -15.39 -17.37
C SER A 83 -5.95 -14.74 -16.22
N PHE A 84 -7.22 -14.42 -16.44
CA PHE A 84 -8.12 -13.93 -15.41
C PHE A 84 -8.71 -15.12 -14.66
N LEU A 85 -8.40 -15.21 -13.37
CA LEU A 85 -8.81 -16.29 -12.51
C LEU A 85 -9.99 -15.84 -11.64
N ARG A 86 -10.83 -16.80 -11.22
CA ARG A 86 -11.99 -16.52 -10.37
C ARG A 86 -11.55 -16.01 -9.00
N THR A 87 -12.28 -15.03 -8.48
CA THR A 87 -12.12 -14.45 -7.15
C THR A 87 -13.34 -14.76 -6.28
N ALA A 88 -13.21 -14.61 -4.96
CA ALA A 88 -14.33 -14.79 -4.05
C ALA A 88 -15.27 -13.58 -4.06
N ASN A 89 -16.48 -13.75 -3.55
CA ASN A 89 -17.51 -12.71 -3.46
C ASN A 89 -18.06 -12.53 -2.03
N ASN A 90 -17.35 -13.03 -1.02
CA ASN A 90 -17.75 -12.92 0.39
C ASN A 90 -17.57 -11.48 0.90
N ALA A 91 -18.56 -11.02 1.67
CA ALA A 91 -18.52 -9.70 2.30
C ALA A 91 -17.58 -9.68 3.51
N ARG A 92 -17.22 -8.49 4.01
CA ARG A 92 -16.35 -8.38 5.20
C ARG A 92 -16.92 -9.06 6.45
N ASP A 93 -18.25 -9.11 6.58
CA ASP A 93 -18.93 -9.76 7.70
C ASP A 93 -18.74 -11.29 7.73
N ASP A 94 -18.31 -11.90 6.62
CA ASP A 94 -17.99 -13.32 6.54
C ASP A 94 -16.57 -13.66 7.06
N LEU A 95 -15.74 -12.65 7.35
CA LEU A 95 -14.33 -12.79 7.67
C LEU A 95 -14.11 -12.93 9.18
N THR A 96 -12.98 -13.55 9.53
CA THR A 96 -12.55 -13.80 10.90
C THR A 96 -11.10 -13.32 11.08
N ALA A 97 -10.67 -13.15 12.34
CA ALA A 97 -9.34 -12.63 12.63
C ALA A 97 -8.23 -13.70 12.63
N THR A 98 -8.54 -14.95 13.00
CA THR A 98 -7.50 -15.89 13.45
C THR A 98 -7.34 -17.14 12.59
N ASP A 99 -8.42 -17.74 12.08
CA ASP A 99 -8.36 -19.07 11.47
C ASP A 99 -8.86 -19.12 10.02
N GLY A 100 -8.10 -19.80 9.17
CA GLY A 100 -8.48 -20.09 7.78
C GLY A 100 -7.52 -19.49 6.76
N VAL A 101 -8.05 -19.20 5.58
CA VAL A 101 -7.29 -18.72 4.42
C VAL A 101 -7.22 -17.20 4.43
N GLY A 102 -6.06 -16.63 4.12
CA GLY A 102 -5.92 -15.18 3.93
C GLY A 102 -6.86 -14.66 2.84
N TYR A 103 -7.62 -13.62 3.15
CA TYR A 103 -8.60 -13.03 2.26
C TYR A 103 -8.18 -11.61 1.90
N LEU A 104 -7.85 -11.37 0.63
CA LEU A 104 -7.49 -10.05 0.14
C LEU A 104 -8.73 -9.34 -0.40
N HIS A 105 -9.24 -8.35 0.33
CA HIS A 105 -10.37 -7.53 -0.12
C HIS A 105 -9.87 -6.24 -0.80
N TYR A 106 -10.65 -5.67 -1.73
CA TYR A 106 -10.25 -4.45 -2.45
C TYR A 106 -9.81 -3.33 -1.50
N GLY A 107 -10.59 -3.05 -0.44
CA GLY A 107 -10.27 -2.08 0.61
C GLY A 107 -8.91 -2.24 1.28
N ASP A 108 -8.31 -3.43 1.27
CA ASP A 108 -6.99 -3.69 1.83
C ASP A 108 -5.86 -3.27 0.86
N ILE A 109 -6.15 -3.27 -0.45
CA ILE A 109 -5.25 -2.80 -1.51
C ILE A 109 -5.06 -1.29 -1.37
N HIS A 110 -6.13 -0.50 -1.28
CA HIS A 110 -6.05 0.97 -1.20
C HIS A 110 -5.34 1.49 0.05
N THR A 111 -5.52 0.81 1.18
CA THR A 111 -5.18 1.38 2.50
C THR A 111 -3.80 0.98 3.00
N LYS A 112 -3.26 -0.16 2.56
CA LYS A 112 -2.03 -0.73 3.14
C LYS A 112 -0.92 -0.95 2.11
N TRP A 113 -1.25 -1.25 0.85
CA TRP A 113 -0.30 -1.85 -0.08
C TRP A 113 -0.24 -1.06 -1.39
N ARG A 114 0.90 -0.42 -1.67
CA ARG A 114 1.04 0.43 -2.88
C ARG A 114 1.02 -0.39 -4.18
N ASN A 115 2.13 -1.09 -4.44
CA ASN A 115 2.35 -1.84 -5.68
C ASN A 115 2.67 -3.31 -5.41
N VAL A 116 2.90 -3.67 -4.15
CA VAL A 116 3.35 -5.01 -3.74
C VAL A 116 2.60 -5.40 -2.49
N LEU A 117 2.00 -6.59 -2.51
CA LEU A 117 1.48 -7.28 -1.33
C LEU A 117 2.57 -8.24 -0.86
N ASP A 118 3.37 -7.79 0.10
CA ASP A 118 4.46 -8.57 0.67
C ASP A 118 3.98 -9.34 1.91
N PHE A 119 3.85 -10.66 1.78
CA PHE A 119 3.35 -11.52 2.84
C PHE A 119 4.24 -11.56 4.08
N ASP A 120 5.49 -11.11 4.02
CA ASP A 120 6.33 -10.97 5.22
C ASP A 120 5.83 -9.90 6.19
N ASN A 121 5.09 -8.93 5.68
CA ASN A 121 4.52 -7.84 6.45
C ASN A 121 2.99 -7.81 6.39
N ALA A 122 2.36 -8.66 5.57
CA ALA A 122 0.93 -8.65 5.36
C ALA A 122 0.19 -9.37 6.48
N ASP A 123 -0.74 -8.66 7.10
CA ASP A 123 -1.76 -9.22 7.96
C ASP A 123 -3.13 -9.09 7.26
N LEU A 124 -3.54 -10.18 6.63
CA LEU A 124 -4.82 -10.28 5.92
C LEU A 124 -5.88 -10.93 6.82
N PRO A 125 -7.12 -10.42 6.82
CA PRO A 125 -8.27 -11.13 7.40
C PRO A 125 -8.35 -12.57 6.90
N LYS A 126 -8.97 -13.44 7.69
CA LYS A 126 -9.10 -14.87 7.37
C LYS A 126 -10.53 -15.22 6.98
N ILE A 127 -10.69 -16.20 6.11
CA ILE A 127 -11.99 -16.80 5.78
C ILE A 127 -11.93 -18.31 5.96
N THR A 128 -13.04 -18.91 6.41
CA THR A 128 -13.15 -20.35 6.56
C THR A 128 -12.97 -21.07 5.22
N GLU A 129 -12.14 -22.11 5.21
CA GLU A 129 -11.76 -22.88 4.00
C GLU A 129 -12.96 -23.37 3.18
N SER A 130 -14.03 -23.82 3.85
CA SER A 130 -15.23 -24.35 3.19
C SER A 130 -15.96 -23.31 2.32
N LYS A 131 -15.89 -22.02 2.66
CA LYS A 131 -16.53 -20.94 1.88
C LYS A 131 -15.81 -20.66 0.57
N VAL A 132 -14.53 -21.00 0.49
CA VAL A 132 -13.63 -20.66 -0.64
C VAL A 132 -13.01 -21.89 -1.29
N ALA A 133 -13.59 -23.06 -1.02
CA ALA A 133 -13.14 -24.32 -1.59
C ALA A 133 -13.17 -24.28 -3.12
N GLY A 134 -12.07 -24.66 -3.76
CA GLY A 134 -11.95 -24.68 -5.22
C GLY A 134 -11.66 -23.32 -5.87
N LEU A 135 -11.49 -22.26 -5.08
CA LEU A 135 -10.96 -20.99 -5.60
C LEU A 135 -9.42 -21.06 -5.78
N PRO A 136 -8.88 -20.39 -6.81
CA PRO A 136 -7.45 -20.27 -7.01
C PRO A 136 -6.74 -19.67 -5.80
N ARG A 137 -5.68 -20.33 -5.33
CA ARG A 137 -4.78 -19.75 -4.32
C ARG A 137 -3.82 -18.77 -4.96
N LEU A 138 -3.52 -17.69 -4.25
CA LEU A 138 -2.52 -16.72 -4.63
C LEU A 138 -1.14 -17.38 -4.72
N LYS A 139 -0.31 -16.87 -5.62
CA LYS A 139 1.08 -17.27 -5.84
C LYS A 139 1.93 -16.03 -6.01
N ASP A 140 3.22 -16.16 -5.71
CA ASP A 140 4.18 -15.09 -6.02
C ASP A 140 4.14 -14.74 -7.50
N GLY A 141 4.08 -13.44 -7.80
CA GLY A 141 3.94 -12.89 -9.14
C GLY A 141 2.50 -12.76 -9.65
N ASP A 142 1.49 -13.19 -8.89
CA ASP A 142 0.09 -12.84 -9.22
C ASP A 142 -0.12 -11.33 -9.11
N LEU A 143 -0.85 -10.76 -10.07
CA LEU A 143 -1.27 -9.37 -10.06
C LEU A 143 -2.74 -9.29 -9.65
N ILE A 144 -3.03 -8.53 -8.59
CA ILE A 144 -4.38 -8.30 -8.10
C ILE A 144 -4.76 -6.86 -8.40
N ILE A 145 -5.93 -6.64 -9.01
CA ILE A 145 -6.43 -5.31 -9.36
C ILE A 145 -7.77 -5.10 -8.66
N ALA A 146 -7.95 -3.96 -8.00
CA ALA A 146 -9.25 -3.55 -7.47
C ALA A 146 -10.18 -3.15 -8.63
N ASP A 147 -11.36 -3.79 -8.73
CA ASP A 147 -12.36 -3.46 -9.77
C ASP A 147 -13.46 -2.49 -9.30
N ALA A 148 -13.50 -2.22 -7.99
CA ALA A 148 -14.34 -1.21 -7.37
C ALA A 148 -13.54 -0.45 -6.31
N SER A 149 -13.97 0.78 -6.02
CA SER A 149 -13.43 1.63 -4.96
C SER A 149 -14.53 2.54 -4.42
N GLU A 150 -14.31 3.09 -3.23
CA GLU A 150 -15.17 4.13 -2.62
C GLU A 150 -14.85 5.53 -3.19
N ASP A 151 -13.72 5.67 -3.88
CA ASP A 151 -13.25 6.88 -4.55
C ASP A 151 -12.72 6.59 -5.97
N ASP A 152 -12.66 7.61 -6.82
CA ASP A 152 -12.18 7.46 -8.20
C ASP A 152 -10.68 7.08 -8.26
N ASP A 153 -9.89 7.57 -7.29
CA ASP A 153 -8.44 7.34 -7.22
C ASP A 153 -8.06 5.89 -6.91
N GLY A 154 -8.97 5.12 -6.32
CA GLY A 154 -8.73 3.74 -5.96
C GLY A 154 -9.02 2.73 -7.07
N VAL A 155 -9.93 3.03 -8.00
CA VAL A 155 -10.31 2.05 -9.04
C VAL A 155 -9.10 1.72 -9.91
N GLY A 156 -8.85 0.44 -10.16
CA GLY A 156 -7.71 -0.02 -10.97
C GLY A 156 -6.39 -0.06 -10.20
N VAL A 157 -6.37 0.23 -8.90
CA VAL A 157 -5.17 0.07 -8.09
C VAL A 157 -4.77 -1.41 -8.03
N ALA A 158 -3.49 -1.67 -8.28
CA ALA A 158 -2.95 -3.01 -8.42
C ALA A 158 -1.78 -3.31 -7.49
N VAL A 159 -1.70 -4.55 -7.03
CA VAL A 159 -0.60 -5.09 -6.22
C VAL A 159 -0.10 -6.41 -6.78
N GLU A 160 1.21 -6.59 -6.76
CA GLU A 160 1.84 -7.88 -7.07
C GLU A 160 2.13 -8.66 -5.79
N VAL A 161 1.75 -9.93 -5.77
CA VAL A 161 1.97 -10.85 -4.65
C VAL A 161 3.44 -11.22 -4.54
N ARG A 162 3.99 -11.13 -3.33
CA ARG A 162 5.38 -11.51 -3.03
C ARG A 162 5.51 -12.21 -1.68
N ASN A 163 6.48 -13.13 -1.60
CA ASN A 163 6.88 -13.83 -0.38
C ASN A 163 5.75 -14.65 0.26
N ILE A 164 4.80 -15.17 -0.53
CA ILE A 164 3.68 -15.93 0.01
C ILE A 164 4.12 -17.26 0.64
N ARG A 165 5.13 -17.92 0.06
CA ARG A 165 5.72 -19.18 0.54
C ARG A 165 4.66 -20.27 0.79
N ASP A 166 4.54 -20.72 2.03
CA ASP A 166 3.62 -21.75 2.51
C ASP A 166 2.27 -21.20 2.99
N ARG A 167 2.13 -19.87 3.06
CA ARG A 167 0.87 -19.21 3.45
C ARG A 167 -0.17 -19.41 2.35
N VAL A 168 -1.43 -19.56 2.75
CA VAL A 168 -2.55 -19.71 1.83
C VAL A 168 -3.39 -18.44 1.86
N ALA A 169 -3.58 -17.84 0.69
CA ALA A 169 -4.45 -16.70 0.51
C ALA A 169 -5.21 -16.76 -0.82
N ILE A 170 -6.28 -15.98 -0.93
CA ILE A 170 -7.10 -15.82 -2.13
C ILE A 170 -7.41 -14.35 -2.40
N ALA A 171 -7.74 -14.05 -3.65
CA ALA A 171 -8.31 -12.77 -4.06
C ALA A 171 -9.83 -12.76 -3.75
N GLY A 172 -10.26 -11.73 -3.03
CA GLY A 172 -11.60 -11.59 -2.48
C GLY A 172 -12.53 -10.71 -3.32
N LEU A 173 -13.62 -10.27 -2.68
CA LEU A 173 -14.65 -9.43 -3.28
C LEU A 173 -14.05 -8.12 -3.84
N HIS A 174 -14.55 -7.72 -5.00
CA HIS A 174 -14.14 -6.55 -5.78
C HIS A 174 -12.66 -6.54 -6.22
N THR A 175 -12.14 -7.73 -6.52
CA THR A 175 -10.78 -7.88 -7.06
C THR A 175 -10.77 -8.76 -8.31
N LEU A 176 -9.83 -8.46 -9.20
CA LEU A 176 -9.44 -9.30 -10.33
C LEU A 176 -8.12 -9.97 -10.01
N LEU A 177 -8.05 -11.29 -10.17
CA LEU A 177 -6.82 -12.08 -10.06
C LEU A 177 -6.25 -12.38 -11.44
N LEU A 178 -5.10 -11.81 -11.74
CA LEU A 178 -4.38 -12.01 -12.99
C LEU A 178 -3.12 -12.84 -12.74
N ARG A 179 -3.00 -13.95 -13.47
CA ARG A 179 -1.80 -14.80 -13.45
C ARG A 179 -1.16 -14.85 -14.82
N GLU A 180 0.14 -14.69 -14.86
CA GLU A 180 0.91 -14.72 -16.09
C GLU A 180 0.73 -16.06 -16.83
N ARG A 181 0.52 -16.00 -18.15
CA ARG A 181 0.43 -17.21 -18.99
C ARG A 181 1.80 -17.84 -19.24
N GLN A 182 2.83 -17.01 -19.36
CA GLN A 182 4.23 -17.36 -19.54
C GLN A 182 5.09 -16.33 -18.78
N PRO A 183 6.28 -16.68 -18.27
CA PRO A 183 7.11 -15.78 -17.49
C PRO A 183 7.82 -14.74 -18.38
N THR A 184 7.10 -13.70 -18.78
CA THR A 184 7.54 -12.59 -19.62
C THR A 184 8.01 -11.40 -18.77
N PHE A 185 7.33 -11.11 -17.67
CA PHE A 185 7.58 -9.94 -16.82
C PHE A 185 8.38 -10.31 -15.58
N ALA A 186 9.42 -9.53 -15.30
CA ALA A 186 10.17 -9.65 -14.05
C ALA A 186 9.26 -9.49 -12.82
N ASN A 187 9.48 -10.29 -11.78
CA ASN A 187 8.74 -10.15 -10.53
C ASN A 187 9.04 -8.80 -9.87
N GLY A 188 8.00 -8.16 -9.36
CA GLY A 188 8.00 -6.80 -8.82
C GLY A 188 7.67 -5.70 -9.83
N PHE A 189 7.70 -6.00 -11.14
CA PHE A 189 7.32 -5.04 -12.18
C PHE A 189 5.81 -4.94 -12.39
N LYS A 190 5.08 -6.05 -12.25
CA LYS A 190 3.66 -6.14 -12.63
C LYS A 190 2.78 -5.19 -11.81
N GLY A 191 3.10 -5.02 -10.53
CA GLY A 191 2.43 -4.04 -9.66
C GLY A 191 2.65 -2.56 -10.02
N TYR A 192 3.62 -2.28 -10.90
CA TYR A 192 3.88 -0.94 -11.42
C TYR A 192 3.20 -0.66 -12.77
N MET A 193 2.61 -1.67 -13.42
CA MET A 193 1.97 -1.51 -14.75
C MET A 193 0.86 -0.47 -14.76
N GLN A 194 0.12 -0.33 -13.65
CA GLN A 194 -0.91 0.70 -13.48
C GLN A 194 -0.39 2.15 -13.60
N HIS A 195 0.93 2.37 -13.46
CA HIS A 195 1.57 3.69 -13.58
C HIS A 195 2.15 3.92 -14.99
N MET A 196 1.98 2.98 -15.91
CA MET A 196 2.36 3.13 -17.31
C MET A 196 1.27 3.95 -18.06
N PRO A 197 1.66 4.77 -19.05
CA PRO A 197 0.75 5.60 -19.83
C PRO A 197 -0.09 4.80 -20.83
#